data_AF-A0A956NDH2-F1
#
_entry.id   AF-A0A956NDH2-F1
#
_cell.length_a   1.000
_cell.length_b   1.000
_cell.length_c   1.000
_cell.angle_alpha   90.00
_cell.angle_beta   90.00
_cell.angle_gamma   90.00
#
_symmetry.space_group_name_H-M   'P 1'
#
loop_
_entity.id
_entity.type
_entity.pdbx_description
1 polymer ?
#
loop_
_entity_poly.entity_id
_entity_poly.type
_entity_poly.pdbx_seq_one_letter_code
_entity_poly.pdbx_strand_id
1 'polypeptide(L)'
;MDSTRPLLVEAMEYLAKSRRDSCAICAERNRDDAFERLTVALVPGTRYSTTPSAPLTKGDEPNELGSSSLSTDSIGFHFRFHTSTDHLVGVSAENWTPDSIAMAWSTAEPGTEFEGELELVGYPYGDGPTYLYSPSEGRVQVQCRLVSLRAIASR
;
A
#
# COMPACT_ATOMS: atom_id res chain seq x y z
N MET A 1 15.91 8.02 11.58
CA MET A 1 14.63 8.73 11.38
C MET A 1 14.17 8.38 9.99
N ASP A 2 13.00 7.75 9.86
CA ASP A 2 12.46 7.32 8.57
C ASP A 2 11.93 8.54 7.80
N SER A 3 12.77 9.10 6.93
CA SER A 3 12.48 10.29 6.11
C SER A 3 11.39 10.06 5.06
N THR A 4 10.91 8.83 4.91
CA THR A 4 9.94 8.42 3.88
C THR A 4 8.51 8.73 4.28
N ARG A 5 8.20 8.65 5.57
CA ARG A 5 6.84 8.83 6.09
C ARG A 5 6.25 10.22 5.82
N PRO A 6 6.99 11.33 6.00
CA PRO A 6 6.46 12.66 5.67
C PRO A 6 6.03 12.79 4.20
N LEU A 7 6.82 12.22 3.26
CA LEU A 7 6.50 12.25 1.84
C LEU A 7 5.21 11.50 1.51
N LEU A 8 5.00 10.34 2.14
CA LEU A 8 3.76 9.58 1.97
C LEU A 8 2.55 10.36 2.46
N VAL A 9 2.64 10.97 3.66
CA VAL A 9 1.53 11.77 4.20
C VAL A 9 1.21 12.95 3.27
N GLU A 10 2.23 13.70 2.84
CA GLU A 10 2.02 14.81 1.89
C GLU A 10 1.37 14.34 0.58
N ALA A 11 1.85 13.23 0.01
CA ALA A 11 1.28 12.70 -1.22
C ALA A 11 -0.22 12.38 -1.07
N MET A 12 -0.61 11.78 0.05
CA MET A 12 -2.00 11.44 0.32
C MET A 12 -2.88 12.68 0.50
N GLU A 13 -2.34 13.76 1.10
CA GLU A 13 -3.03 15.05 1.14
C GLU A 13 -3.24 15.67 -0.25
N TYR A 14 -2.25 15.57 -1.13
CA TYR A 14 -2.36 16.04 -2.51
C TYR A 14 -3.40 15.23 -3.31
N LEU A 15 -3.43 13.91 -3.16
CA LEU A 15 -4.50 13.08 -3.75
C LEU A 15 -5.88 13.47 -3.19
N ALA A 16 -5.99 13.69 -1.88
CA ALA A 16 -7.24 14.14 -1.25
C ALA A 16 -7.69 15.51 -1.76
N LYS A 17 -6.76 16.45 -2.00
CA LYS A 17 -7.05 17.74 -2.66
C LYS A 17 -7.56 17.52 -4.08
N SER A 18 -6.87 16.71 -4.88
CA SER A 18 -7.24 16.44 -6.27
C SER A 18 -8.67 15.96 -6.45
N ARG A 19 -9.19 15.15 -5.51
CA ARG A 19 -10.58 14.64 -5.55
C ARG A 19 -11.64 15.68 -5.22
N ARG A 20 -11.28 16.73 -4.47
CA ARG A 20 -12.19 17.80 -4.05
C ARG A 20 -12.19 18.99 -5.00
N ASP A 21 -11.15 19.14 -5.81
CA ASP A 21 -11.04 20.22 -6.76
C ASP A 21 -12.02 20.05 -7.93
N SER A 22 -12.90 21.04 -8.12
CA SER A 22 -13.82 21.10 -9.26
C SER A 22 -13.12 21.52 -10.56
N CYS A 23 -11.92 22.09 -10.48
CA CYS A 23 -11.11 22.45 -11.63
C CYS A 23 -10.25 21.26 -12.06
N ALA A 24 -10.47 20.75 -13.27
CA ALA A 24 -9.74 19.61 -13.81
C ALA A 24 -8.21 19.83 -13.83
N ILE A 25 -7.76 21.04 -14.18
CA ILE A 25 -6.32 21.37 -14.24
C ILE A 25 -5.70 21.38 -12.83
N CYS A 26 -6.40 21.90 -11.83
CA CYS A 26 -5.92 21.89 -10.45
C CYS A 26 -5.88 20.45 -9.90
N ALA A 27 -6.91 19.65 -10.20
CA ALA A 27 -6.97 18.25 -9.80
C ALA A 27 -5.82 17.43 -10.43
N GLU A 28 -5.52 17.66 -11.70
CA GLU A 28 -4.39 17.04 -12.39
C GLU A 28 -3.05 17.45 -11.76
N ARG A 29 -2.81 18.76 -11.57
CA ARG A 29 -1.57 19.23 -10.94
C ARG A 29 -1.36 18.65 -9.54
N ASN A 30 -2.41 18.61 -8.71
CA ASN A 30 -2.33 18.01 -7.39
C ASN A 30 -2.02 16.51 -7.46
N ARG A 31 -2.50 15.81 -8.50
CA ARG A 31 -2.18 14.38 -8.69
C ARG A 31 -0.73 14.18 -9.11
N ASP A 32 -0.21 15.01 -10.01
CA ASP A 32 1.20 14.96 -10.43
C ASP A 32 2.12 15.22 -9.23
N ASP A 33 1.82 16.24 -8.41
CA ASP A 33 2.55 16.56 -7.18
C ASP A 33 2.54 15.38 -6.18
N ALA A 34 1.44 14.64 -6.10
CA ALA A 34 1.36 13.44 -5.29
C ALA A 34 2.22 12.30 -5.86
N PHE A 35 2.13 12.07 -7.18
CA PHE A 35 2.84 10.98 -7.85
C PHE A 35 4.36 11.16 -7.81
N GLU A 36 4.85 12.40 -7.89
CA GLU A 36 6.27 12.71 -7.68
C GLU A 36 6.73 12.24 -6.29
N ARG A 37 5.97 12.60 -5.24
CA ARG A 37 6.28 12.22 -3.85
C ARG A 37 6.19 10.72 -3.62
N LEU A 38 5.14 10.08 -4.13
CA LEU A 38 4.99 8.62 -4.05
C LEU A 38 6.14 7.91 -4.78
N THR A 39 6.58 8.41 -5.93
CA THR A 39 7.69 7.82 -6.69
C THR A 39 9.01 7.90 -5.92
N VAL A 40 9.25 9.02 -5.23
CA VAL A 40 10.44 9.18 -4.36
C VAL A 40 10.36 8.28 -3.13
N ALA A 41 9.16 8.15 -2.54
CA ALA A 41 8.98 7.40 -1.30
C ALA A 41 8.91 5.88 -1.51
N LEU A 42 8.26 5.41 -2.58
CA LEU A 42 7.91 4.01 -2.80
C LEU A 42 8.84 3.33 -3.81
N VAL A 43 10.13 3.27 -3.46
CA VAL A 43 11.16 2.65 -4.30
C VAL A 43 11.13 1.12 -4.19
N PRO A 44 11.18 0.36 -5.32
CA PRO A 44 11.27 -1.09 -5.28
C PRO A 44 12.44 -1.60 -4.42
N GLY A 45 12.22 -2.71 -3.70
CA GLY A 45 13.20 -3.29 -2.77
C GLY A 45 13.26 -2.59 -1.41
N THR A 46 12.58 -1.46 -1.22
CA THR A 46 12.46 -0.81 0.09
C THR A 46 11.67 -1.68 1.05
N ARG A 47 12.17 -1.81 2.29
CA ARG A 47 11.49 -2.53 3.36
C ARG A 47 10.75 -1.58 4.28
N TYR A 48 9.52 -1.93 4.59
CA TYR A 48 8.69 -1.25 5.58
C TYR A 48 8.41 -2.20 6.73
N SER A 49 8.65 -1.72 7.94
CA SER A 49 8.24 -2.39 9.18
C SER A 49 7.08 -1.65 9.79
N THR A 50 6.06 -2.38 10.20
CA THR A 50 4.94 -1.84 10.97
C THR A 50 5.12 -2.14 12.45
N THR A 51 4.51 -1.29 13.28
CA THR A 51 4.52 -1.44 14.73
C THR A 51 3.09 -1.58 15.23
N PRO A 52 2.87 -2.04 16.47
CA PRO A 52 1.53 -2.07 17.05
C PRO A 52 0.83 -0.71 17.13
N SER A 53 1.56 0.41 17.07
CA SER A 53 0.99 1.75 17.04
C SER A 53 0.59 2.24 15.63
N ALA A 54 0.94 1.48 14.59
CA ALA A 54 0.61 1.75 13.20
C ALA A 54 0.46 0.40 12.46
N PRO A 55 -0.53 -0.43 12.86
CA PRO A 55 -0.67 -1.77 12.31
C PRO A 55 -1.17 -1.76 10.87
N LEU A 56 -1.03 -2.91 10.22
CA LEU A 56 -1.72 -3.23 8.98
C LEU A 56 -3.03 -3.93 9.30
N THR A 57 -4.09 -3.65 8.56
CA THR A 57 -5.40 -4.26 8.78
C THR A 57 -5.79 -5.10 7.59
N LYS A 58 -6.20 -6.35 7.80
CA LYS A 58 -6.76 -7.17 6.72
C LYS A 58 -8.06 -6.55 6.22
N GLY A 59 -8.10 -6.26 4.92
CA GLY A 59 -9.32 -5.82 4.23
C GLY A 59 -10.16 -7.00 3.74
N ASP A 60 -11.21 -6.67 3.00
CA ASP A 60 -12.10 -7.67 2.37
C ASP A 60 -11.54 -8.21 1.04
N GLU A 61 -10.65 -7.46 0.41
CA GLU A 61 -10.03 -7.83 -0.86
C GLU A 61 -8.92 -8.89 -0.68
N PRO A 62 -8.78 -9.82 -1.65
CA PRO A 62 -7.76 -10.86 -1.58
C PRO A 62 -6.36 -10.28 -1.62
N ASN A 63 -5.50 -10.81 -0.74
CA ASN A 63 -4.10 -10.46 -0.59
C ASN A 63 -3.82 -8.99 -0.28
N GLU A 64 -4.71 -8.35 0.47
CA GLU A 64 -4.59 -6.93 0.78
C GLU A 64 -4.56 -6.59 2.28
N LEU A 65 -3.80 -5.54 2.58
CA LEU A 65 -3.58 -4.99 3.90
C LEU A 65 -3.69 -3.47 3.84
N GLY A 66 -4.69 -2.90 4.51
CA GLY A 66 -4.84 -1.44 4.66
C GLY A 66 -3.88 -0.87 5.70
N SER A 67 -3.46 0.38 5.53
CA SER A 67 -2.74 1.14 6.56
C SER A 67 -3.52 2.40 6.93
N SER A 68 -4.19 2.38 8.08
CA SER A 68 -4.92 3.54 8.61
C SER A 68 -4.00 4.73 8.86
N SER A 69 -2.75 4.48 9.27
CA SER A 69 -1.76 5.51 9.57
C SER A 69 -1.23 6.27 8.36
N LEU A 70 -1.45 5.74 7.15
CA LEU A 70 -1.10 6.36 5.87
C LEU A 70 -2.34 6.76 5.05
N SER A 71 -3.53 6.33 5.46
CA SER A 71 -4.78 6.68 4.81
C SER A 71 -5.27 8.05 5.26
N THR A 72 -6.14 8.65 4.46
CA THR A 72 -6.93 9.84 4.84
C THR A 72 -8.41 9.49 4.73
N ASP A 73 -9.29 10.38 5.22
CA ASP A 73 -10.75 10.21 5.11
C ASP A 73 -11.25 10.01 3.67
N SER A 74 -10.46 10.42 2.67
CA SER A 74 -10.82 10.36 1.26
C SER A 74 -9.89 9.52 0.39
N ILE A 75 -8.77 9.03 0.93
CA ILE A 75 -7.82 8.22 0.18
C ILE A 75 -7.36 7.04 1.03
N GLY A 76 -7.68 5.82 0.60
CA GLY A 76 -7.20 4.59 1.21
C GLY A 76 -5.77 4.26 0.76
N PHE A 77 -4.92 3.82 1.70
CA PHE A 77 -3.58 3.30 1.42
C PHE A 77 -3.52 1.80 1.71
N HIS A 78 -3.27 1.01 0.67
CA HIS A 78 -3.31 -0.44 0.75
C HIS A 78 -2.01 -1.04 0.21
N PHE A 79 -1.53 -2.09 0.86
CA PHE A 79 -0.52 -2.98 0.33
C PHE A 79 -1.21 -4.20 -0.27
N ARG A 80 -0.85 -4.56 -1.50
CA ARG A 80 -1.24 -5.81 -2.13
C ARG A 80 -0.02 -6.70 -2.25
N PHE A 81 -0.11 -7.90 -1.67
CA PHE A 81 0.92 -8.91 -1.82
C PHE A 81 0.55 -9.95 -2.90
N HIS A 82 1.54 -10.72 -3.33
CA HIS A 82 1.39 -11.67 -4.42
C HIS A 82 1.74 -13.08 -3.99
N THR A 83 1.03 -14.07 -4.49
CA THR A 83 1.29 -15.50 -4.27
C THR A 83 1.43 -16.22 -5.61
N SER A 84 1.82 -17.49 -5.57
CA SER A 84 1.86 -18.34 -6.76
C SER A 84 0.51 -18.49 -7.46
N THR A 85 -0.59 -18.37 -6.71
CA THR A 85 -1.97 -18.53 -7.21
C THR A 85 -2.67 -17.21 -7.51
N ASP A 86 -2.24 -16.10 -6.92
CA ASP A 86 -2.81 -14.76 -7.13
C ASP A 86 -1.69 -13.71 -7.17
N HIS A 87 -1.34 -13.32 -8.40
CA HIS A 87 -0.34 -12.30 -8.69
C HIS A 87 -0.73 -11.49 -9.92
N LEU A 88 -0.19 -10.28 -10.02
CA LEU A 88 -0.33 -9.46 -11.22
C LEU A 88 0.71 -9.89 -12.27
N VAL A 89 0.32 -9.76 -13.55
CA VAL A 89 1.26 -9.91 -14.67
C VAL A 89 2.39 -8.90 -14.50
N GLY A 90 3.63 -9.36 -14.63
CA GLY A 90 4.83 -8.52 -14.46
C GLY A 90 5.46 -8.60 -13.07
N VAL A 91 4.83 -9.24 -12.09
CA VAL A 91 5.46 -9.57 -10.80
C VAL A 91 6.18 -10.91 -10.91
N SER A 92 7.49 -10.93 -10.67
CA SER A 92 8.32 -12.14 -10.74
C SER A 92 8.10 -13.07 -9.53
N ALA A 93 8.34 -14.37 -9.71
CA ALA A 93 8.09 -15.38 -8.66
C ALA A 93 8.95 -15.22 -7.39
N GLU A 94 10.16 -14.65 -7.53
CA GLU A 94 11.03 -14.23 -6.43
C GLU A 94 10.40 -13.15 -5.53
N ASN A 95 9.42 -12.42 -6.05
CA ASN A 95 8.68 -11.38 -5.36
C ASN A 95 7.34 -11.87 -4.80
N TRP A 96 7.09 -13.18 -4.79
CA TRP A 96 5.91 -13.73 -4.13
C TRP A 96 6.13 -13.84 -2.62
N THR A 97 5.05 -13.60 -1.88
CA THR A 97 4.96 -13.91 -0.46
C THR A 97 5.02 -15.42 -0.27
N PRO A 98 5.86 -15.93 0.66
CA PRO A 98 5.87 -17.34 1.02
C PRO A 98 4.51 -17.85 1.49
N ASP A 99 4.13 -19.06 1.07
CA ASP A 99 2.83 -19.68 1.38
C ASP A 99 2.53 -19.73 2.87
N SER A 100 3.55 -19.93 3.73
CA SER A 100 3.36 -19.93 5.18
C SER A 100 2.85 -18.59 5.72
N ILE A 101 3.29 -17.48 5.14
CA ILE A 101 2.87 -16.12 5.55
C ILE A 101 1.51 -15.80 4.93
N ALA A 102 1.30 -16.13 3.65
CA ALA A 102 0.02 -15.96 2.98
C ALA A 102 -1.09 -16.77 3.69
N MET A 103 -0.78 -17.98 4.15
CA MET A 103 -1.70 -18.82 4.91
C MET A 103 -2.10 -18.16 6.23
N ALA A 104 -1.13 -17.63 6.99
CA ALA A 104 -1.40 -16.92 8.25
C ALA A 104 -2.33 -15.71 8.04
N TRP A 105 -2.15 -14.96 6.95
CA TRP A 105 -3.07 -13.89 6.56
C TRP A 105 -4.45 -14.44 6.15
N SER A 106 -4.49 -15.51 5.36
CA SER A 106 -5.74 -16.05 4.80
C SER A 106 -6.69 -16.58 5.88
N THR A 107 -6.15 -17.18 6.95
CA THR A 107 -6.93 -17.75 8.05
C THR A 107 -7.45 -16.73 9.06
N ALA A 108 -7.01 -15.47 8.97
CA ALA A 108 -7.49 -14.40 9.83
C ALA A 108 -8.83 -13.83 9.34
N GLU A 109 -9.63 -13.28 10.25
CA GLU A 109 -10.87 -12.60 9.87
C GLU A 109 -10.58 -11.20 9.30
N PRO A 110 -11.45 -10.66 8.42
CA PRO A 110 -11.40 -9.24 8.04
C PRO A 110 -11.37 -8.33 9.27
N GLY A 111 -10.60 -7.24 9.20
CA GLY A 111 -10.36 -6.34 10.33
C GLY A 111 -9.26 -6.79 11.30
N THR A 112 -8.69 -7.99 11.14
CA THR A 112 -7.53 -8.41 11.94
C THR A 112 -6.36 -7.45 11.73
N GLU A 113 -5.75 -7.01 12.82
CA GLU A 113 -4.56 -6.16 12.81
C GLU A 113 -3.28 -6.99 12.86
N PHE A 114 -2.26 -6.53 12.13
CA PHE A 114 -0.98 -7.17 11.98
C PHE A 114 0.16 -6.18 12.18
N GLU A 115 1.22 -6.67 12.80
CA GLU A 115 2.56 -6.10 12.65
C GLU A 115 3.41 -7.00 11.75
N GLY A 116 4.40 -6.43 11.08
CA GLY A 116 5.23 -7.21 10.19
C GLY A 116 6.24 -6.39 9.41
N GLU A 117 6.90 -7.07 8.48
CA GLU A 117 7.83 -6.47 7.52
C GLU A 117 7.36 -6.83 6.12
N LEU A 118 7.32 -5.83 5.25
CA LEU A 118 7.03 -5.99 3.84
C LEU A 118 8.15 -5.37 3.00
N GLU A 119 8.33 -5.87 1.80
CA GLU A 119 9.29 -5.34 0.84
C GLU A 119 8.54 -4.92 -0.43
N LEU A 120 8.78 -3.70 -0.90
CA LEU A 120 8.08 -3.17 -2.07
C LEU A 120 8.55 -3.86 -3.34
N VAL A 121 7.61 -4.20 -4.20
CA VAL A 121 7.87 -4.93 -5.44
C VAL A 121 7.65 -4.00 -6.62
N GLY A 122 8.60 -4.03 -7.56
CA GLY A 122 8.48 -3.26 -8.79
C GLY A 122 7.29 -3.71 -9.62
N TYR A 123 6.51 -2.76 -10.13
CA TYR A 123 5.37 -3.03 -11.00
C TYR A 123 5.37 -2.09 -12.21
N PRO A 124 5.82 -2.55 -13.39
CA PRO A 124 6.04 -1.67 -14.54
C PRO A 124 4.75 -1.19 -15.21
N TYR A 125 3.60 -1.73 -14.84
CA TYR A 125 2.28 -1.35 -15.37
C TYR A 125 1.49 -0.45 -14.40
N GLY A 126 2.15 0.09 -13.37
CA GLY A 126 1.57 0.99 -12.37
C GLY A 126 1.58 2.45 -12.78
N ASP A 127 0.94 3.29 -11.96
CA ASP A 127 1.04 4.77 -12.03
C ASP A 127 2.40 5.27 -11.52
N GLY A 128 3.14 4.40 -10.83
CA GLY A 128 4.53 4.61 -10.45
C GLY A 128 5.29 3.29 -10.34
N PRO A 129 6.50 3.29 -9.77
CA PRO A 129 7.41 2.14 -9.83
C PRO A 129 6.91 0.91 -9.05
N THR A 130 5.99 1.10 -8.09
CA THR A 130 5.50 0.05 -7.19
C THR A 130 4.00 0.14 -6.91
N TYR A 131 3.27 1.10 -7.47
CA TYR A 131 1.90 1.38 -7.04
C TYR A 131 0.94 1.68 -8.20
N LEU A 132 -0.35 1.51 -7.91
CA LEU A 132 -1.49 1.91 -8.72
C LEU A 132 -2.32 2.92 -7.93
N TYR A 133 -2.95 3.87 -8.61
CA TYR A 133 -3.92 4.79 -8.06
C TYR A 133 -5.25 4.67 -8.80
N SER A 134 -6.33 4.41 -8.06
CA SER A 134 -7.71 4.41 -8.57
C SER A 134 -8.41 5.70 -8.15
N PRO A 135 -8.62 6.66 -9.07
CA PRO A 135 -9.29 7.93 -8.74
C PRO A 135 -10.76 7.73 -8.35
N SER A 136 -11.45 6.75 -8.96
CA SER A 136 -12.85 6.44 -8.68
C SER A 136 -13.04 5.89 -7.27
N GLU A 137 -12.12 5.05 -6.81
CA GLU A 137 -12.15 4.48 -5.47
C GLU A 137 -11.47 5.36 -4.44
N GLY A 138 -10.63 6.32 -4.88
CA GLY A 138 -9.78 7.10 -3.98
C GLY A 138 -8.79 6.20 -3.28
N ARG A 139 -8.00 5.44 -4.03
CA ARG A 139 -7.22 4.34 -3.47
C ARG A 139 -5.83 4.27 -4.07
N VAL A 140 -4.81 4.23 -3.21
CA VAL A 140 -3.44 3.88 -3.58
C VAL A 140 -3.19 2.42 -3.18
N GLN A 141 -2.79 1.60 -4.15
CA GLN A 141 -2.44 0.20 -3.93
C GLN A 141 -0.95 0.00 -4.26
N VAL A 142 -0.15 -0.29 -3.24
CA VAL A 142 1.29 -0.55 -3.34
C VAL A 142 1.54 -2.04 -3.44
N GLN A 143 2.27 -2.47 -4.45
CA GLN A 143 2.65 -3.86 -4.66
C GLN A 143 3.82 -4.22 -3.74
N CYS A 144 3.69 -5.34 -3.03
CA CYS A 144 4.70 -5.79 -2.09
C CYS A 144 4.81 -7.31 -2.01
N ARG A 145 5.79 -7.77 -1.25
CA ARG A 145 5.84 -9.12 -0.70
C ARG A 145 5.91 -9.04 0.81
N LEU A 146 5.24 -9.96 1.50
CA LEU A 146 5.33 -10.06 2.95
C LEU A 146 6.60 -10.81 3.33
N VAL A 147 7.45 -10.17 4.12
CA VAL A 147 8.69 -10.76 4.67
C VAL A 147 8.40 -11.41 6.01
N SER A 148 7.57 -10.76 6.83
CA SER A 148 7.02 -11.32 8.07
C SER A 148 5.65 -10.72 8.36
N LEU A 149 4.79 -11.48 9.02
CA LEU A 149 3.47 -11.03 9.43
C LEU A 149 3.06 -11.73 10.72
N ARG A 150 2.60 -10.97 11.71
CA ARG A 150 2.12 -11.47 13.00
C ARG A 150 0.85 -10.73 13.39
N ALA A 151 -0.21 -11.49 13.68
CA ALA A 151 -1.46 -10.92 14.17
C ALA A 151 -1.23 -10.29 15.57
N ILE A 152 -1.80 -9.10 15.77
CA ILE A 152 -1.83 -8.44 17.06
C ILE A 152 -3.04 -8.99 17.81
N ALA A 153 -2.81 -9.54 19.00
CA ALA A 153 -3.91 -10.06 19.81
C ALA A 153 -4.90 -8.92 20.13
N SER A 154 -6.15 -9.07 19.68
CA SER A 154 -7.24 -8.18 20.06
C SER A 154 -7.40 -8.24 21.58
N ARG A 155 -7.26 -7.10 22.25
CA ARG A 155 -7.49 -6.99 23.70
C ARG A 155 -8.97 -6.99 24.02
#